data_AF-A0A832FKK1-F1
#
_entry.id   AF-A0A832FKK1-F1
#
_cell.length_a   1.000
_cell.length_b   1.000
_cell.length_c   1.000
_cell.angle_alpha   90.00
_cell.angle_beta   90.00
_cell.angle_gamma   90.00
#
_symmetry.space_group_name_H-M   'P 1'
#
loop_
_entity.id
_entity.type
_entity.pdbx_description
1 polymer ?
#
loop_
_entity_poly.entity_id
_entity_poly.type
_entity_poly.pdbx_seq_one_letter_code
_entity_poly.pdbx_strand_id
1 'polypeptide(L)' 'MARITVEDCLEKIPNRFSLCIVAAKRAKDLKRGASPLVDSKNKEIVTALREIAAGKVRIKD' A
#
# COMPACT_ATOMS: atom_id res chain seq x y z
N MET A 1 4.32 12.93 9.97
CA MET A 1 4.94 12.35 8.75
C MET A 1 4.97 10.85 8.93
N ALA A 2 4.27 10.06 8.10
CA ALA A 2 4.22 8.62 8.30
C ALA A 2 5.63 8.03 8.16
N ARG A 3 6.18 7.51 9.26
CA ARG A 3 7.40 6.69 9.27
C ARG A 3 7.02 5.33 8.70
N ILE A 4 6.97 5.23 7.36
CA ILE A 4 6.84 3.97 6.63
C ILE A 4 8.03 3.89 5.68
N THR A 5 8.68 2.73 5.66
CA THR A 5 9.85 2.49 4.82
C THR A 5 9.49 1.55 3.68
N VAL A 6 10.31 1.52 2.63
CA VAL A 6 10.08 0.63 1.49
C VAL A 6 10.37 -0.81 1.91
N GLU A 7 11.29 -0.99 2.85
CA GLU A 7 11.69 -2.24 3.48
C GLU A 7 10.49 -2.93 4.12
N ASP A 8 9.67 -2.20 4.90
CA ASP A 8 8.43 -2.74 5.50
C ASP A 8 7.47 -3.30 4.43
N CYS A 9 7.44 -2.69 3.26
CA CYS A 9 6.60 -3.13 2.14
C CYS A 9 7.22 -4.34 1.43
N LEU A 10 8.55 -4.38 1.29
CA LEU A 10 9.27 -5.47 0.63
C LEU A 10 9.24 -6.77 1.45
N GLU A 11 9.09 -6.69 2.78
CA GLU A 11 8.81 -7.87 3.61
C GLU A 11 7.49 -8.56 3.22
N LYS A 12 6.54 -7.83 2.63
CA LYS A 12 5.24 -8.37 2.21
C LYS A 12 5.18 -8.66 0.71
N ILE A 13 5.85 -7.85 -0.11
CA ILE A 13 5.93 -8.00 -1.56
C ILE A 13 7.40 -7.86 -1.97
N PRO A 14 8.18 -8.95 -2.04
CA PRO A 14 9.64 -8.89 -2.25
C PRO A 14 10.06 -8.31 -3.60
N ASN A 15 9.18 -8.41 -4.61
CA ASN A 15 9.44 -7.88 -5.94
C ASN A 15 9.06 -6.39 -6.01
N ARG A 16 10.04 -5.53 -6.27
CA ARG A 16 9.87 -4.06 -6.36
C ARG A 16 8.91 -3.63 -7.48
N PHE A 17 8.91 -4.32 -8.62
CA PHE A 17 8.00 -4.01 -9.72
C PHE A 17 6.56 -4.37 -9.36
N SER A 18 6.35 -5.55 -8.78
CA SER A 18 5.05 -5.98 -8.29
C SER A 18 4.55 -5.06 -7.17
N LEU A 19 5.43 -4.64 -6.25
CA LEU A 19 5.10 -3.66 -5.21
C LEU A 19 4.59 -2.35 -5.83
N CYS A 20 5.31 -1.78 -6.80
CA CYS A 20 4.87 -0.57 -7.50
C CYS A 20 3.50 -0.74 -8.17
N ILE A 21 3.27 -1.86 -8.86
CA ILE A 21 2.01 -2.13 -9.55
C ILE A 21 0.85 -2.25 -8.55
N VAL A 22 1.04 -2.99 -7.46
CA VAL A 22 0.02 -3.20 -6.42
C VAL A 22 -0.29 -1.90 -5.67
N ALA A 23 0.75 -1.15 -5.28
CA ALA A 23 0.58 0.13 -4.62
C ALA A 23 -0.16 1.13 -5.51
N ALA A 24 0.19 1.21 -6.80
CA ALA A 24 -0.49 2.08 -7.77
C ALA A 24 -1.96 1.67 -7.98
N LYS A 25 -2.23 0.37 -8.10
CA LYS A 25 -3.60 -0.15 -8.23
C LYS A 25 -4.42 0.21 -7.00
N ARG A 26 -3.91 -0.08 -5.81
CA ARG A 26 -4.62 0.20 -4.56
C ARG A 26 -4.83 1.70 -4.33
N ALA A 27 -3.85 2.53 -4.66
CA ALA A 27 -3.99 3.98 -4.59
C ALA A 27 -5.10 4.50 -5.52
N LYS A 28 -5.27 3.91 -6.71
CA LYS A 28 -6.40 4.23 -7.61
C LYS A 28 -7.74 3.84 -7.00
N ASP A 29 -7.82 2.69 -6.33
CA ASP A 29 -9.05 2.25 -5.65
C ASP A 29 -9.43 3.21 -4.52
N LEU A 30 -8.46 3.60 -3.69
CA LEU A 30 -8.65 4.61 -2.64
C LEU A 30 -9.11 5.95 -3.23
N LYS A 31 -8.51 6.38 -4.35
CA LYS A 31 -8.91 7.61 -5.06
C LYS A 31 -10.33 7.53 -5.63
N ARG A 32 -10.84 6.32 -5.92
CA ARG A 32 -12.23 6.06 -6.35
C ARG A 32 -13.22 5.99 -5.18
N GLY A 33 -12.76 6.19 -3.94
CA GLY A 33 -13.60 6.17 -2.74
C GLY A 33 -13.62 4.83 -2.01
N ALA A 34 -12.73 3.88 -2.34
CA ALA A 34 -12.60 2.68 -1.53
C ALA A 34 -12.18 3.04 -0.10
N SER A 35 -12.75 2.37 0.89
CA SER A 35 -12.41 2.61 2.29
C SER A 35 -10.96 2.18 2.58
N PRO A 36 -10.18 3.01 3.30
CA PRO A 36 -8.86 2.62 3.76
C PRO A 36 -8.96 1.53 4.83
N LEU A 37 -8.01 0.59 4.80
CA LEU A 37 -7.91 -0.54 5.73
C LEU A 37 -7.02 -0.23 6.94
N VAL A 38 -6.38 0.93 6.93
CA VAL A 38 -5.55 1.46 8.01
C VAL A 38 -5.89 2.93 8.24
N ASP A 39 -5.84 3.37 9.48
CA ASP A 39 -6.02 4.80 9.79
C ASP A 39 -4.88 5.62 9.18
N SER A 40 -5.23 6.54 8.29
CA SER A 40 -4.26 7.33 7.55
C SER A 40 -4.85 8.67 7.15
N LYS A 41 -4.15 9.74 7.54
CA LYS A 41 -4.38 11.11 7.08
C LYS A 41 -3.49 11.49 5.89
N ASN A 42 -2.86 10.50 5.25
CA ASN A 42 -1.93 10.73 4.14
C ASN A 42 -2.64 10.57 2.78
N LYS A 43 -1.96 11.00 1.71
CA LYS A 43 -2.37 10.73 0.33
C LYS A 43 -2.55 9.24 0.07
N GLU A 44 -3.37 8.91 -0.90
CA GLU A 44 -3.81 7.55 -1.25
C GLU A 44 -2.63 6.61 -1.49
N ILE A 45 -1.56 7.09 -2.12
CA ILE A 45 -0.36 6.28 -2.37
C ILE A 45 0.36 5.89 -1.08
N VAL A 46 0.44 6.79 -0.11
CA VAL A 46 1.07 6.52 1.19
C VAL A 46 0.17 5.61 2.01
N THR A 47 -1.14 5.81 1.96
CA THR A 47 -2.11 4.91 2.60
C THR A 47 -2.01 3.50 2.03
N ALA A 48 -1.94 3.35 0.70
CA ALA A 48 -1.75 2.05 0.04
C ALA A 48 -0.45 1.35 0.49
N LEU A 49 0.68 2.06 0.55
CA LEU A 49 1.94 1.49 1.05
C LEU A 49 1.84 1.06 2.52
N ARG A 50 1.16 1.85 3.36
CA ARG A 50 0.91 1.49 4.77
C ARG A 50 0.01 0.26 4.90
N GLU A 51 -1.00 0.11 4.05
CA GLU A 51 -1.84 -1.10 4.01
C GLU A 51 -1.05 -2.33 3.57
N ILE A 52 -0.12 -2.17 2.61
CA ILE A 52 0.78 -3.24 2.16
C ILE A 52 1.69 -3.66 3.31
N ALA A 53 2.39 -2.72 3.95
CA ALA A 53 3.25 -3.00 5.09
C ALA A 53 2.50 -3.66 6.28
N ALA A 54 1.27 -3.22 6.54
CA ALA A 54 0.37 -3.85 7.51
C ALA A 54 -0.15 -5.23 7.08
N GLY A 55 0.20 -5.70 5.88
CA GLY A 55 -0.21 -6.99 5.32
C GLY A 55 -1.70 -7.08 4.98
N LYS A 56 -2.40 -5.94 4.89
CA LYS A 56 -3.84 -5.84 4.56
C LYS A 56 -4.09 -5.88 3.04
N VAL A 57 -3.10 -5.51 2.25
CA VAL A 57 -3.12 -5.57 0.78
C VAL A 57 -1.99 -6.49 0.32
N ARG A 58 -2.32 -7.49 -0.50
CA ARG A 58 -1.38 -8.52 -0.99
C ARG A 58 -1.71 -8.89 -2.43
N ILE A 59 -0.76 -9.53 -3.10
CA ILE A 59 -0.97 -10.19 -4.39
C ILE A 59 -1.70 -11.50 -4.10
N LYS A 60 -2.74 -11.79 -4.88
CA LYS A 60 -3.35 -13.13 -4.93
C LYS A 60 -2.53 -13.93 -5.95
N ASP A 61 -2.08 -15.13 -5.56
CA ASP A 61 -1.61 -16.15 -6.50
C ASP A 61 -2.66 -16.42 -7.60
#